data_AF-A0AAW2PWG4-F1
#
_entry.id   AF-A0AAW2PWG4-F1
#
_cell.length_a   1.000
_cell.length_b   1.000
_cell.length_c   1.000
_cell.angle_alpha   90.00
_cell.angle_beta   90.00
_cell.angle_gamma   90.00
#
_symmetry.space_group_name_H-M   'P 1'
#
loop_
_entity.id
_entity.type
_entity.pdbx_description
1 polymer ?
#
loop_
_entity_poly.entity_id
_entity_poly.type
_entity_poly.pdbx_seq_one_letter_code
_entity_poly.pdbx_strand_id
1 'polypeptide(L)' 'MPWLILGDFNCVKSPTEKQLRVHPTWYELKDFADRCLALRLHDAQTTGCYYTLYSNSDSNPVWCKLD' A
#
# COMPACT_ATOMS: atom_id res chain seq x y z
N MET A 1 -2.95 15.55 -21.31
CA MET A 1 -3.97 15.26 -20.28
C MET A 1 -3.31 14.40 -19.21
N PRO A 2 -3.28 14.81 -17.94
CA PRO A 2 -2.79 13.95 -16.87
C PRO A 2 -3.73 12.75 -16.68
N TRP A 3 -3.17 11.59 -16.34
CA TRP A 3 -3.93 10.37 -16.05
C TRP A 3 -3.89 10.10 -14.55
N LEU A 4 -4.97 9.51 -14.06
CA LEU A 4 -5.11 9.10 -12.67
C LEU A 4 -5.39 7.60 -12.65
N ILE A 5 -4.70 6.88 -11.76
CA ILE A 5 -4.87 5.44 -11.55
C ILE A 5 -5.37 5.27 -10.11
N LEU A 6 -6.54 4.66 -9.95
CA LEU A 6 -7.20 4.41 -8.67
C LEU A 6 -7.78 3.00 -8.66
N GLY A 7 -7.81 2.39 -7.49
CA GLY A 7 -8.44 1.09 -7.27
C GLY A 7 -7.72 0.32 -6.16
N ASP A 8 -8.22 -0.85 -5.81
CA ASP A 8 -7.56 -1.74 -4.87
C ASP A 8 -6.39 -2.46 -5.57
N PHE A 9 -5.16 -2.08 -5.22
CA PHE A 9 -3.94 -2.65 -5.77
C PHE A 9 -3.57 -3.99 -5.13
N ASN A 10 -4.21 -4.36 -4.01
CA ASN A 10 -3.84 -5.51 -3.18
C ASN A 10 -2.35 -5.57 -2.80
N CYS A 11 -1.67 -4.42 -2.87
CA CYS A 11 -0.24 -4.26 -2.63
C CYS A 11 -0.03 -3.06 -1.71
N VAL A 12 0.91 -3.18 -0.77
CA VAL A 12 1.44 -2.03 -0.02
C VAL A 12 2.71 -1.53 -0.70
N LYS A 13 2.94 -0.22 -0.69
CA LYS A 13 4.09 0.42 -1.33
C LYS A 13 5.22 0.71 -0.35
N SER A 14 4.90 0.81 0.93
CA SER A 14 5.87 1.07 1.99
C SER A 14 5.59 0.26 3.26
N PRO A 15 6.60 0.05 4.13
CA PRO A 15 6.38 -0.64 5.40
C PRO A 15 5.38 0.05 6.32
N THR A 16 5.22 1.37 6.19
CA THR A 16 4.29 2.18 6.98
C THR A 16 2.83 2.00 6.60
N GLU A 17 2.54 1.42 5.43
CA GLU A 17 1.18 1.19 4.95
C GLU A 17 0.57 -0.12 5.47
N LYS A 18 1.29 -0.87 6.30
CA LYS A 18 0.81 -2.09 6.98
C LYS A 18 1.11 -2.01 8.46
N GLN A 19 0.08 -1.93 9.29
CA GLN A 19 0.22 -1.89 10.74
C GLN A 19 -0.13 -3.23 11.41
N LEU A 20 0.41 -3.43 12.61
CA LEU A 20 0.06 -4.51 13.56
C LEU A 20 0.42 -5.94 13.10
N ARG A 21 1.20 -6.09 12.02
CA ARG A 21 1.80 -7.36 11.58
C ARG A 21 3.30 -7.22 11.33
N VAL A 22 3.92 -8.33 10.91
CA VAL A 22 5.28 -8.32 10.35
C VAL A 22 5.33 -7.32 9.18
N HIS A 23 6.29 -6.40 9.24
CA HIS A 23 6.53 -5.42 8.18
C HIS A 23 6.75 -6.17 6.86
N PRO A 24 6.17 -5.68 5.74
CA PRO A 24 6.44 -6.25 4.44
C PRO A 24 7.94 -6.22 4.16
N THR A 25 8.45 -7.33 3.66
CA THR A 25 9.84 -7.45 3.25
C THR A 25 10.11 -6.58 2.03
N TRP A 26 11.38 -6.23 1.81
CA TRP A 26 11.77 -5.50 0.59
C TRP A 26 11.34 -6.23 -0.68
N TYR A 27 11.39 -7.57 -0.68
CA TYR A 27 10.98 -8.38 -1.82
C TYR A 27 9.49 -8.20 -2.17
N GLU A 28 8.61 -8.14 -1.16
CA GLU A 28 7.17 -7.94 -1.36
C GLU A 28 6.84 -6.52 -1.87
N LEU A 29 7.66 -5.52 -1.52
CA LEU A 29 7.44 -4.13 -1.94
C LEU A 29 8.04 -3.81 -3.32
N LYS A 30 9.13 -4.48 -3.66
CA LYS A 30 10.01 -4.12 -4.78
C LYS A 30 9.28 -4.04 -6.11
N ASP A 31 8.49 -5.06 -6.47
CA ASP A 31 7.89 -5.13 -7.80
C ASP A 31 6.88 -3.99 -8.04
N PHE A 32 6.08 -3.65 -7.02
CA PHE A 32 5.13 -2.55 -7.12
C PHE A 32 5.83 -1.19 -7.14
N ALA A 33 6.83 -0.99 -6.27
CA ALA A 33 7.61 0.24 -6.20
C ALA A 33 8.41 0.49 -7.50
N ASP A 34 9.10 -0.53 -8.01
CA ASP A 34 9.86 -0.46 -9.26
C ASP A 34 8.92 -0.15 -10.45
N ARG A 35 7.72 -0.73 -10.46
CA ARG A 35 6.75 -0.46 -11.52
C ARG A 35 6.23 0.97 -11.48
N CYS A 36 5.93 1.50 -10.29
CA CYS A 36 5.54 2.89 -10.13
C CYS A 36 6.64 3.84 -10.59
N LEU A 37 7.91 3.54 -10.26
CA LEU A 37 9.07 4.33 -10.69
C LEU A 37 9.25 4.29 -12.21
N ALA A 38 9.17 3.10 -12.82
CA ALA A 38 9.33 2.92 -14.26
C ALA A 38 8.26 3.67 -15.07
N LEU A 39 7.04 3.75 -14.54
CA LEU A 39 5.92 4.48 -15.13
C LEU A 39 5.89 5.97 -14.73
N ARG A 40 6.84 6.43 -13.90
CA ARG A 40 6.92 7.80 -13.35
C ARG A 40 5.61 8.21 -12.67
N LEU A 41 4.99 7.27 -11.96
CA LEU A 41 3.78 7.51 -11.19
C LEU A 41 4.13 8.26 -9.90
N HIS A 42 3.31 9.25 -9.58
CA HIS A 42 3.40 9.99 -8.33
C HIS A 42 2.22 9.61 -7.44
N ASP A 43 2.52 9.38 -6.17
CA ASP A 43 1.49 9.18 -5.16
C ASP A 43 0.77 10.49 -4.87
N ALA A 44 -0.55 10.44 -4.78
CA ALA A 44 -1.33 11.59 -4.34
C ALA A 44 -1.17 11.72 -2.82
N GLN A 45 -0.83 12.91 -2.33
CA GLN A 45 -0.72 13.12 -0.88
C GLN A 45 -2.11 13.03 -0.23
N THR A 46 -2.20 12.21 0.82
CA THR A 46 -3.40 12.04 1.64
C THR A 46 -3.12 12.41 3.10
N THR A 47 -4.09 13.03 3.77
CA THR A 47 -4.02 13.35 5.21
C THR A 47 -5.09 12.55 5.98
N GLY A 48 -4.80 12.12 7.20
CA GLY A 48 -5.76 11.40 8.07
C GLY A 48 -5.50 9.89 8.22
N CYS A 49 -6.56 9.10 8.42
CA CYS A 49 -6.49 7.64 8.44
C CYS A 49 -6.79 7.09 7.04
N TYR A 50 -5.81 6.44 6.43
CA TYR A 50 -5.84 6.00 5.02
C TYR A 50 -5.66 4.49 4.86
N TYR A 51 -5.90 3.72 5.94
CA TYR A 51 -6.01 2.27 5.83
C TYR A 51 -7.38 1.91 5.25
N THR A 52 -7.39 1.10 4.21
CA THR A 52 -8.60 0.73 3.45
C THR A 52 -9.03 -0.70 3.73
N LEU A 53 -8.12 -1.54 4.21
CA LEU A 53 -8.39 -2.91 4.62
C LEU A 53 -8.12 -3.12 6.11
N TYR A 54 -9.09 -3.77 6.77
CA TYR A 54 -8.95 -4.38 8.09
C TYR A 54 -9.11 -5.89 7.99
N SER A 55 -8.13 -6.64 8.50
CA SER A 55 -8.18 -8.11 8.56
C SER A 55 -8.05 -8.59 10.00
N ASN A 56 -9.10 -9.22 10.52
CA ASN A 56 -9.14 -9.81 11.86
C ASN A 56 -8.88 -11.32 11.81
N SER A 57 -7.65 -11.73 11.47
CA SER A 57 -7.27 -13.14 11.50
C SER A 57 -6.90 -13.55 12.93
N ASP A 58 -7.84 -14.20 13.62
CA ASP A 58 -7.79 -15.05 14.84
C ASP A 58 -6.89 -14.68 16.04
N SER A 59 -6.18 -13.55 16.04
CA SER A 59 -5.45 -12.96 17.19
C SER A 59 -4.67 -11.68 16.84
N ASN A 60 -4.39 -11.45 15.55
CA ASN A 60 -3.52 -10.35 15.09
C ASN A 60 -4.24 -9.51 14.04
N PRO A 61 -4.95 -8.44 14.46
CA PRO A 61 -5.59 -7.52 13.53
C PRO A 61 -4.54 -6.82 12.67
N VAL A 62 -4.86 -6.58 11.40
CA VAL A 62 -3.98 -5.90 10.45
C VAL A 62 -4.74 -4.77 9.79
N TRP A 63 -4.09 -3.62 9.68
CA TRP A 63 -4.56 -2.50 8.88
C TRP A 63 -3.63 -2.34 7.69
N CYS A 64 -4.17 -2.32 6.48
CA CYS A 64 -3.42 -2.09 5.24
C CYS A 64 -4.03 -0.93 4.46
N LYS A 65 -3.18 -0.09 3.87
CA LYS A 65 -3.57 0.81 2.78
C LYS A 65 -3.32 0.08 1.48
N LEU A 66 -4.41 -0.29 0.79
CA LEU A 66 -4.35 -1.04 -0.47
C LEU A 66 -4.88 -0.23 -1.67
N ASP A 67 -5.52 0.91 -1.41
CA ASP A 67 -6.08 1.81 -2.42
C ASP A 67 -5.20 3.04 -2.68
#